data_AF-A0A961XWL0-F1
#
_entry.id   AF-A0A961XWL0-F1
#
_cell.length_a   1.000
_cell.length_b   1.000
_cell.length_c   1.000
_cell.angle_alpha   90.00
_cell.angle_beta   90.00
_cell.angle_gamma   90.00
#
_symmetry.space_group_name_H-M   'P 1'
#
loop_
_entity.id
_entity.type
_entity.pdbx_description
1 polymer ?
#
loop_
_entity_poly.entity_id
_entity_poly.type
_entity_poly.pdbx_seq_one_letter_code
_entity_poly.pdbx_strand_id
1 'polypeptide(L)' 'MTGKKEINKVVLAYSGGLDTSIILKWMQNEYGAEVVTFTADLGQG' A
#
# COMPACT_ATOMS: atom_id res chain seq x y z
N MET A 1 8.92 -26.82 -7.44
CA MET A 1 8.38 -25.64 -8.14
C MET A 1 7.73 -24.74 -7.10
N THR A 2 8.41 -23.68 -6.67
CA THR A 2 7.86 -22.76 -5.66
C THR A 2 6.87 -21.82 -6.34
N GLY A 3 5.57 -22.08 -6.17
CA GLY A 3 4.50 -21.22 -6.68
C GLY A 3 4.63 -19.81 -6.13
N LYS A 4 4.69 -18.82 -7.02
CA LYS A 4 4.70 -17.40 -6.64
C LYS A 4 3.36 -17.09 -5.96
N LYS A 5 3.40 -16.63 -4.71
CA LYS A 5 2.19 -16.28 -3.96
C LYS A 5 1.55 -15.05 -4.61
N GLU A 6 0.30 -15.16 -5.05
CA GLU A 6 -0.44 -14.00 -5.55
C GLU A 6 -0.79 -13.08 -4.37
N ILE A 7 -0.47 -11.79 -4.52
CA ILE A 7 -0.74 -10.78 -3.50
C ILE A 7 -2.13 -10.21 -3.77
N ASN A 8 -3.13 -10.68 -3.05
CA ASN A 8 -4.52 -10.26 -3.26
C ASN A 8 -4.88 -8.96 -2.52
N LYS A 9 -4.23 -8.70 -1.37
CA LYS A 9 -4.54 -7.56 -0.50
C LYS A 9 -3.31 -7.05 0.23
N VAL A 10 -3.17 -5.73 0.33
CA VAL A 10 -2.05 -5.04 0.98
C VAL A 10 -2.59 -4.01 1.95
N VAL A 11 -2.01 -3.93 3.14
CA VAL A 11 -2.21 -2.80 4.07
C VAL A 11 -1.00 -1.88 3.95
N LEU A 12 -1.23 -0.63 3.55
CA LEU A 12 -0.19 0.37 3.36
C LEU A 12 -0.23 1.39 4.50
N ALA A 13 0.87 1.51 5.25
CA ALA A 13 1.06 2.66 6.13
C ALA A 13 1.18 3.93 5.26
N TYR A 14 0.19 4.81 5.36
CA TYR A 14 0.03 5.96 4.49
C TYR A 14 0.12 7.26 5.31
N SER A 15 1.13 8.07 5.03
CA SER A 15 1.35 9.35 5.74
C SER A 15 0.66 10.54 5.08
N GLY A 16 0.12 10.36 3.85
CA GLY A 16 -0.41 11.47 3.05
C GLY A 16 0.65 12.19 2.19
N GLY A 17 1.93 11.81 2.31
CA GLY A 17 3.00 12.36 1.49
C GLY A 17 2.98 11.89 0.03
N LEU A 18 3.70 12.61 -0.84
CA LEU A 18 3.84 12.30 -2.26
C LEU A 18 4.33 10.86 -2.47
N ASP A 19 5.37 10.46 -1.74
CA ASP A 19 5.96 9.12 -1.88
C ASP A 19 4.94 8.01 -1.55
N THR A 20 4.19 8.18 -0.44
CA THR A 20 3.16 7.22 -0.04
C THR A 20 1.95 7.22 -0.99
N SER A 21 1.72 8.32 -1.72
CA SER A 21 0.68 8.42 -2.75
C SER A 21 1.07 7.70 -4.04
N ILE A 22 2.33 7.84 -4.45
CA ILE A 22 2.86 7.17 -5.65
C ILE A 22 2.92 5.66 -5.43
N ILE A 23 3.43 5.21 -4.28
CA ILE A 23 3.55 3.77 -4.02
C ILE A 23 2.19 3.07 -3.94
N LEU A 24 1.15 3.76 -3.43
CA LEU A 24 -0.22 3.26 -3.45
C LEU A 24 -0.68 2.93 -4.86
N LYS A 25 -0.49 3.85 -5.81
CA LYS A 25 -0.87 3.64 -7.22
C LYS A 25 -0.02 2.58 -7.89
N TRP A 26 1.28 2.55 -7.59
CA TRP A 26 2.17 1.54 -8.14
C TRP A 26 1.79 0.13 -7.67
N MET A 27 1.48 -0.07 -6.39
CA MET A 27 1.05 -1.37 -5.85
C MET A 27 -0.26 -1.86 -6.47
N GLN A 28 -1.22 -0.95 -6.72
CA GLN A 28 -2.47 -1.29 -7.42
C GLN A 28 -2.19 -1.79 -8.85
N ASN A 29 -1.27 -1.15 -9.57
CA ASN A 29 -0.97 -1.47 -10.97
C ASN A 29 -0.08 -2.71 -11.12
N GLU A 30 0.98 -2.83 -10.33
CA GLU A 30 1.98 -3.89 -10.46
C GLU A 30 1.46 -5.23 -9.92
N TYR A 31 0.71 -5.20 -8.81
CA TYR A 31 0.23 -6.41 -8.16
C TYR A 31 -1.24 -6.72 -8.43
N GLY A 32 -2.01 -5.78 -9.01
CA GLY A 32 -3.46 -5.93 -9.14
C GLY A 32 -4.18 -6.10 -7.79
N ALA A 33 -3.51 -5.70 -6.70
CA ALA A 33 -3.93 -5.99 -5.34
C ALA A 33 -4.89 -4.90 -4.80
N GLU A 34 -5.81 -5.31 -3.94
CA GLU A 34 -6.59 -4.36 -3.15
C GLU A 34 -5.68 -3.72 -2.09
N VAL A 35 -5.47 -2.40 -2.15
CA VAL A 35 -4.63 -1.67 -1.21
C VAL A 35 -5.50 -0.89 -0.23
N VAL A 36 -5.38 -1.20 1.05
CA VAL A 36 -6.04 -0.51 2.17
C VAL A 36 -5.03 0.37 2.88
N THR A 37 -5.28 1.67 2.98
CA THR A 37 -4.38 2.60 3.67
C THR A 37 -4.67 2.64 5.17
N PHE A 38 -3.63 2.63 5.97
CA PHE A 38 -3.68 2.90 7.40
C PHE A 38 -2.89 4.17 7.72
N THR A 39 -3.56 5.14 8.33
CA THR A 39 -2.94 6.36 8.84
C THR A 39 -3.22 6.41 10.33
N ALA A 40 -2.15 6.51 11.12
CA ALA A 40 -2.25 6.72 12.55
C ALA A 40 -1.96 8.19 12.85
N ASP A 41 -2.82 8.84 13.62
CA ASP A 41 -2.49 10.13 14.22
C ASP A 41 -1.61 9.90 15.45
N LEU A 42 -0.40 10.46 15.41
CA LEU A 42 0.58 10.38 16.48
C LEU A 42 0.88 11.77 17.09
N GLY A 43 0.00 12.74 16.86
CA GLY A 43 0.19 14.13 17.25
C GLY A 43 0.82 14.95 16.11
N GLN A 44 0.25 14.89 14.90
CA GLN A 44 0.73 15.66 13.73
C GLN A 44 0.44 17.18 13.84
N GLY A 45 0.19 17.70 15.05
CA GLY A 45 -0.04 19.11 15.37
C GLY A 45 1.21 19.81 15.88
#